data_AF-A0A072UR32-F1
#
_entry.id   AF-A0A072UR32-F1
#
_cell.length_a   1.000
_cell.length_b   1.000
_cell.length_c   1.000
_cell.angle_alpha   90.00
_cell.angle_beta   90.00
_cell.angle_gamma   90.00
#
_symmetry.space_group_name_H-M   'P 1'
#
loop_
_entity.id
_entity.type
_entity.pdbx_description
1 polymer ?
#
loop_
_entity_poly.entity_id
_entity_poly.type
_entity_poly.pdbx_seq_one_letter_code
_entity_poly.pdbx_strand_id
1 'polypeptide(L)'
;MRRLVYNQTAALIIVYEGEAQKVEENHLLGYFKITEIPEAPKGAPEINVSMDIDHKNRLTVIASVGMPGSQQSAIPVIKARMIL
;
A
#
# COMPACT_ATOMS: atom_id res chain seq x y z
N MET A 1 0.26 -4.23 7.92
CA MET A 1 -0.93 -3.36 8.08
C MET A 1 -0.49 -2.04 8.70
N ARG A 2 -0.73 -0.91 8.02
CA ARG A 2 -0.39 0.42 8.56
C ARG A 2 -1.69 1.13 8.94
N ARG A 3 -1.79 1.59 10.18
CA ARG A 3 -2.87 2.49 10.61
C ARG A 3 -2.51 3.93 10.27
N LEU A 4 -3.46 4.66 9.72
CA LEU A 4 -3.28 6.06 9.35
C LEU A 4 -3.39 6.99 10.56
N VAL A 5 -2.68 8.11 10.51
CA VAL A 5 -2.80 9.18 11.52
C VAL A 5 -4.00 10.08 11.21
N TYR A 6 -4.43 10.88 12.19
CA TYR A 6 -5.58 11.78 12.04
C TYR A 6 -5.41 12.72 10.82
N ASN A 7 -6.48 12.88 10.02
CA ASN A 7 -6.55 13.67 8.79
C ASN A 7 -5.48 13.34 7.74
N GLN A 8 -4.95 12.11 7.75
CA GLN A 8 -4.06 11.66 6.68
C GLN A 8 -4.88 11.33 5.42
N THR A 9 -4.98 12.31 4.52
CA THR A 9 -5.70 12.19 3.23
C THR A 9 -4.88 11.49 2.13
N ALA A 10 -3.61 11.19 2.40
CA ALA A 10 -2.74 10.49 1.47
C ALA A 10 -1.67 9.63 2.16
N ALA A 11 -1.27 8.54 1.51
CA ALA A 11 -0.19 7.67 1.95
C ALA A 11 0.75 7.33 0.79
N LEU A 12 2.06 7.32 1.07
CA LEU A 12 3.08 6.86 0.14
C LEU A 12 3.40 5.40 0.45
N ILE A 13 3.31 4.54 -0.56
CA ILE A 13 3.76 3.15 -0.50
C ILE A 13 5.03 3.05 -1.32
N ILE A 14 6.08 2.55 -0.69
CA ILE A 14 7.39 2.32 -1.29
C ILE A 14 7.66 0.82 -1.21
N VAL A 15 8.11 0.23 -2.31
CA VAL A 15 8.31 -1.21 -2.45
C VAL A 15 9.79 -1.47 -2.70
N TYR A 16 10.36 -2.33 -1.86
CA TYR A 16 11.75 -2.74 -1.91
C TYR A 16 11.84 -4.25 -2.06
N GLU A 17 12.96 -4.72 -2.62
CA GLU A 17 13.36 -6.12 -2.72
C GLU A 17 14.76 -6.31 -2.15
N GLY A 18 14.93 -7.35 -1.35
CA GLY A 18 16.22 -7.76 -0.81
C GLY A 18 16.10 -8.35 0.60
N GLU A 19 17.23 -8.81 1.12
CA GLU A 19 17.34 -9.49 2.42
C GLU A 19 18.01 -8.63 3.50
N ALA A 20 18.41 -7.40 3.16
CA ALA A 20 19.13 -6.54 4.09
C ALA A 20 18.19 -6.05 5.21
N GLN A 21 18.73 -5.95 6.42
CA GLN A 21 17.97 -5.52 7.60
C GLN A 21 17.46 -4.08 7.50
N LYS A 22 18.27 -3.20 6.87
CA LYS A 22 17.91 -1.81 6.65
C LYS A 22 17.25 -1.65 5.29
N VAL A 23 16.14 -0.92 5.26
CA VAL A 23 15.37 -0.70 4.02
C VAL A 23 16.19 0.04 2.96
N GLU A 24 17.10 0.94 3.37
CA GLU A 24 17.95 1.71 2.47
C GLU A 24 19.04 0.88 1.78
N GLU A 25 19.33 -0.32 2.31
CA GLU A 25 20.31 -1.26 1.77
C GLU A 25 19.67 -2.25 0.77
N ASN A 26 18.34 -2.20 0.60
CA ASN A 26 17.59 -3.04 -0.33
C ASN A 26 17.34 -2.33 -1.68
N HIS A 27 17.00 -3.09 -2.72
CA HIS A 27 16.71 -2.55 -4.05
C HIS A 27 15.31 -1.90 -4.09
N LEU A 28 15.24 -0.63 -4.50
CA LEU A 28 13.97 0.08 -4.69
C LEU A 28 13.31 -0.36 -6.00
N LEU A 29 12.17 -1.06 -5.91
CA LEU A 29 11.37 -1.45 -7.07
C LEU A 29 10.46 -0.33 -7.56
N GLY A 30 10.03 0.55 -6.65
CA GLY A 30 9.24 1.73 -6.99
C GLY A 30 8.34 2.20 -5.87
N TYR A 31 7.50 3.18 -6.17
CA TYR A 31 6.56 3.75 -5.21
C TYR A 31 5.28 4.24 -5.89
N PHE A 32 4.21 4.33 -5.12
CA PHE A 32 2.96 4.93 -5.54
C PHE A 32 2.25 5.59 -4.37
N LYS A 33 1.45 6.61 -4.67
CA LYS A 33 0.74 7.40 -3.68
C LYS A 33 -0.75 7.09 -3.73
N ILE A 34 -1.31 6.71 -2.59
CA ILE A 34 -2.76 6.70 -2.37
C ILE A 34 -3.16 8.10 -1.98
N THR A 35 -4.07 8.69 -2.74
CA THR A 35 -4.72 9.97 -2.45
C THR A 35 -6.19 9.73 -2.12
N GLU A 36 -6.91 10.75 -1.65
CA GLU A 36 -8.36 10.66 -1.38
C GLU A 36 -8.72 9.63 -0.32
N ILE A 37 -7.83 9.43 0.67
CA ILE A 37 -8.15 8.63 1.84
C ILE A 37 -9.21 9.42 2.64
N PRO A 38 -10.38 8.83 2.94
CA PRO A 38 -11.40 9.50 3.72
C PRO A 38 -10.87 9.98 5.07
N GLU A 39 -11.23 11.20 5.46
CA GLU A 39 -10.97 11.68 6.81
C GLU A 39 -11.75 10.83 7.81
N ALA A 40 -11.03 10.23 8.74
CA ALA A 40 -11.63 9.45 9.80
C ALA A 40 -10.80 9.57 11.07
N PRO A 41 -11.38 9.28 12.26
CA PRO A 41 -10.63 9.20 13.49
C PRO A 41 -9.39 8.32 13.32
N LYS A 42 -8.30 8.67 14.01
CA LYS A 42 -7.02 7.94 13.92
C LYS A 42 -7.26 6.43 14.08
N GLY A 43 -6.72 5.66 13.14
CA GLY A 43 -6.82 4.19 13.16
C GLY A 43 -8.15 3.62 12.66
N ALA A 44 -9.11 4.45 12.25
CA ALA A 44 -10.30 3.97 11.55
C ALA A 44 -10.00 3.58 10.08
N PRO A 45 -9.30 4.38 9.26
CA PRO A 45 -8.99 3.95 7.91
C PRO A 45 -7.77 3.01 7.92
N GLU A 46 -7.94 1.85 7.29
CA GLU A 46 -6.93 0.80 7.20
C GLU A 46 -6.43 0.66 5.77
N ILE A 47 -5.12 0.74 5.55
CA ILE A 47 -4.54 0.41 4.24
C ILE A 47 -4.26 -1.08 4.20
N ASN A 48 -4.93 -1.75 3.27
CA ASN A 48 -4.66 -3.13 2.90
C ASN A 48 -3.76 -3.14 1.66
N VAL A 49 -2.71 -3.95 1.70
CA VAL A 49 -1.77 -4.13 0.58
C VAL A 49 -1.71 -5.61 0.25
N SER A 50 -1.92 -5.94 -1.02
CA SER A 50 -1.80 -7.28 -1.57
C SER A 50 -0.73 -7.28 -2.66
N MET A 51 0.10 -8.31 -2.66
CA MET A 51 1.20 -8.48 -3.60
C MET A 51 1.06 -9.83 -4.28
N ASP A 52 1.24 -9.85 -5.59
CA ASP A 52 1.18 -11.06 -6.41
C ASP A 52 2.33 -11.02 -7.42
N ILE A 53 3.07 -12.12 -7.52
CA ILE A 53 4.17 -12.27 -8.48
C ILE A 53 3.76 -13.37 -9.46
N ASP A 54 3.78 -13.03 -10.75
CA ASP A 54 3.49 -14.01 -11.79
C ASP A 54 4.76 -14.77 -12.24
N HIS A 55 4.56 -15.81 -13.06
CA HIS A 55 5.63 -16.64 -13.64
C HIS A 55 6.63 -15.87 -14.52
N LYS A 56 6.40 -14.59 -14.82
CA LYS A 56 7.30 -13.72 -15.57
C LYS A 56 8.02 -12.71 -14.67
N ASN A 57 8.04 -12.96 -13.36
CA ASN A 57 8.64 -12.09 -12.35
C ASN A 57 8.04 -10.67 -12.36
N ARG A 58 6.77 -10.54 -12.76
CA ARG A 58 6.08 -9.26 -12.68
C ARG A 58 5.33 -9.18 -11.37
N LEU A 59 5.79 -8.28 -10.50
CA LEU A 59 5.12 -7.96 -9.25
C LEU A 59 3.93 -7.03 -9.51
N THR A 60 2.76 -7.44 -9.07
CA THR A 60 1.56 -6.61 -8.97
C THR A 60 1.34 -6.25 -7.52
N VAL A 61 1.33 -4.95 -7.21
CA VAL A 61 0.99 -4.43 -5.88
C VAL A 61 -0.36 -3.74 -5.96
N ILE A 62 -1.31 -4.20 -5.16
CA ILE A 62 -2.64 -3.62 -5.03
C ILE A 62 -2.76 -3.04 -3.64
N ALA A 63 -3.19 -1.80 -3.52
CA ALA A 63 -3.52 -1.21 -2.23
C ALA A 63 -4.95 -0.69 -2.23
N SER A 64 -5.67 -0.90 -1.12
CA SER A 64 -7.03 -0.42 -0.91
C SER A 64 -7.18 0.19 0.48
N VAL A 65 -8.16 1.07 0.64
CA VAL A 65 -8.50 1.68 1.93
C VAL A 65 -9.79 1.06 2.45
N GLY A 66 -9.72 0.36 3.58
CA GLY A 66 -10.88 -0.17 4.29
C GLY A 66 -11.33 0.75 5.42
N MET A 67 -12.61 0.67 5.79
CA MET A 67 -13.15 1.27 7.00
C MET A 67 -13.60 0.17 7.98
N PRO A 68 -13.63 0.43 9.29
CA PRO A 68 -14.03 -0.57 10.27
C PRO A 68 -15.53 -0.86 10.09
N GLY A 69 -15.90 -2.14 10.08
CA GLY A 69 -17.30 -2.55 9.90
C GLY A 69 -17.82 -2.53 8.46
N SER A 70 -17.05 -2.03 7.48
CA SER A 70 -17.35 -2.24 6.06
C SER A 70 -16.71 -3.53 5.58
N GLN A 71 -17.51 -4.49 5.10
CA GLN A 71 -17.02 -5.70 4.42
C GLN A 71 -16.42 -5.40 3.03
N GLN A 72 -16.57 -4.16 2.56
CA GLN A 72 -16.17 -3.70 1.25
C GLN A 72 -14.88 -2.87 1.37
N SER A 73 -13.87 -3.18 0.55
CA SER A 73 -12.74 -2.26 0.36
C SER A 73 -13.29 -0.97 -0.24
N ALA A 74 -13.19 0.13 0.50
CA ALA A 74 -13.58 1.43 -0.01
C ALA A 74 -12.51 1.94 -0.99
N ILE A 75 -12.99 2.76 -1.93
CA ILE A 75 -12.20 3.46 -2.94
C ILE A 75 -11.36 4.50 -2.18
N PRO A 76 -10.04 4.62 -2.44
CA PRO A 76 -9.36 4.24 -3.68
C PRO A 76 -8.64 2.89 -3.65
N VAL A 77 -8.65 2.21 -4.80
CA VAL A 77 -7.81 1.04 -5.09
C VAL A 77 -6.74 1.45 -6.08
N ILE A 78 -5.47 1.32 -5.70
CA ILE A 78 -4.34 1.58 -6.59
C ILE A 78 -3.66 0.27 -6.94
N LYS A 79 -3.37 0.09 -8.23
CA LYS A 79 -2.64 -1.05 -8.76
C LYS A 79 -1.34 -0.56 -9.40
N ALA A 80 -0.22 -0.95 -8.84
CA ALA A 80 1.11 -0.75 -9.39
C ALA A 80 1.66 -2.06 -9.96
N ARG A 81 2.47 -1.95 -11.01
CA ARG A 81 3.20 -3.08 -11.59
C ARG A 81 4.69 -2.75 -11.54
N MET A 82 5.47 -3.70 -11.08
CA MET A 82 6.92 -3.62 -10.95
C MET A 82 7.51 -4.85 -11.62
N ILE A 83 8.73 -4.71 -12.11
CA ILE A 83 9.50 -5.79 -12.72
C ILE A 83 10.58 -6.14 -11.69
N LEU A 84 10.68 -7.42 -11.35
CA LEU A 84 11.73 -7.98 -10.50
C LEU A 84 12.90 -8.43 -11.39
#